data_AF-A0AAN6QDM4-F1
#
_entry.id   AF-A0AAN6QDM4-F1
#
_cell.length_a   1.000
_cell.length_b   1.000
_cell.length_c   1.000
_cell.angle_alpha   90.00
_cell.angle_beta   90.00
_cell.angle_gamma   90.00
#
_symmetry.space_group_name_H-M   'P 1'
#
loop_
_entity.id
_entity.type
_entity.pdbx_description
1 polymer ?
#
loop_
_entity_poly.entity_id
_entity_poly.type
_entity_poly.pdbx_seq_one_letter_code
_entity_poly.pdbx_strand_id
1 'polypeptide(L)'
;MYSPSRLASYLSALLLLAHAQETFAQTRTTSGIVVVPTPLDWDAAYARCRELGRGMYPVPATPTDPVFASIKDQPGDIFWISRRRGGSCTCLFKEPNGGDLVGELPCGDLLPAVCY
;
A
#
# COMPACT_ATOMS: atom_id res chain seq x y z
N MET A 1 52.67 -29.31 -2.44
CA MET A 1 51.87 -28.58 -3.44
C MET A 1 50.45 -28.43 -2.89
N TYR A 2 50.14 -27.28 -2.29
CA TYR A 2 48.82 -26.97 -1.74
C TYR A 2 48.00 -26.28 -2.82
N SER A 3 46.85 -26.85 -3.21
CA SER A 3 45.95 -26.30 -4.23
C SER A 3 44.98 -25.30 -3.58
N PRO A 4 45.04 -23.99 -3.89
CA PRO A 4 44.28 -22.96 -3.17
C PRO A 4 42.93 -22.65 -3.83
N SER A 5 42.21 -23.68 -4.32
CA SER A 5 41.11 -23.46 -5.30
C SER A 5 39.70 -23.70 -4.76
N ARG A 6 39.51 -24.07 -3.49
CA ARG A 6 38.19 -24.42 -2.95
C ARG A 6 37.58 -23.42 -1.97
N LEU A 7 38.35 -22.47 -1.45
CA LEU A 7 37.86 -21.50 -0.46
C LEU A 7 37.13 -20.31 -1.10
N ALA A 8 37.46 -19.96 -2.35
CA ALA A 8 36.86 -18.82 -3.03
C ALA A 8 35.39 -19.04 -3.46
N SER A 9 34.97 -20.29 -3.72
CA SER A 9 33.62 -20.57 -4.21
C SER A 9 32.53 -20.56 -3.14
N TYR A 10 32.88 -20.78 -1.86
CA TYR A 10 31.88 -20.78 -0.78
C TYR A 10 31.56 -19.36 -0.27
N LEU A 11 32.49 -18.41 -0.41
CA LEU A 11 32.29 -17.03 0.01
C LEU A 11 31.27 -16.28 -0.86
N SER A 12 31.16 -16.61 -2.14
CA SER A 12 30.20 -15.97 -3.05
C SER A 12 28.75 -16.43 -2.86
N ALA A 13 28.52 -17.65 -2.35
CA ALA A 13 27.17 -18.16 -2.12
C ALA A 13 26.51 -17.56 -0.87
N LEU A 14 27.30 -17.23 0.16
CA LEU A 14 26.81 -16.64 1.40
C LEU A 14 26.44 -15.15 1.28
N LEU A 15 27.01 -14.42 0.31
CA LEU A 15 26.75 -12.99 0.15
C LEU A 15 25.41 -12.66 -0.55
N LEU A 16 24.81 -13.63 -1.25
CA LEU A 16 23.57 -13.43 -2.01
C LEU A 16 22.28 -13.58 -1.19
N LEU A 17 22.35 -14.19 -0.01
CA LEU A 17 21.18 -14.36 0.88
C LEU A 17 20.89 -13.14 1.78
N ALA A 18 21.73 -12.09 1.73
CA ALA A 18 21.61 -10.95 2.64
C ALA A 18 20.67 -9.81 2.15
N HIS A 19 20.17 -9.84 0.91
CA HIS A 19 19.55 -8.65 0.29
C HIS A 19 18.03 -8.73 0.07
N ALA A 20 17.34 -9.76 0.57
CA ALA A 20 15.88 -9.90 0.39
C ALA A 20 15.07 -9.62 1.65
N GLN A 21 15.59 -8.80 2.58
CA GLN A 21 14.74 -8.20 3.61
C GLN A 21 14.21 -6.89 3.05
N GLU A 22 13.26 -7.01 2.13
CA GLU A 22 12.33 -5.91 1.84
C GLU A 22 11.68 -5.54 3.17
N THR A 23 12.20 -4.47 3.75
CA THR A 23 11.66 -3.88 4.96
C THR A 23 10.33 -3.29 4.53
N PHE A 24 9.26 -4.08 4.63
CA PHE A 24 7.92 -3.53 4.74
C PHE A 24 7.96 -2.68 6.01
N ALA A 25 8.22 -1.38 5.84
CA ALA A 25 8.01 -0.38 6.85
C ALA A 25 6.50 -0.36 7.12
N GLN A 26 6.05 -1.33 7.91
CA GLN A 26 4.68 -1.42 8.36
C GLN A 26 4.55 -0.37 9.45
N THR A 27 4.29 0.86 9.03
CA THR A 27 3.96 1.97 9.91
C THR A 27 2.76 1.53 10.74
N ARG A 28 3.02 1.21 12.01
CA ARG A 28 2.04 0.68 12.95
C ARG A 28 1.15 1.84 13.39
N THR A 29 0.10 2.10 12.62
CA THR A 29 -0.89 3.13 12.93
C THR A 29 -1.88 2.59 13.96
N THR A 30 -2.00 3.30 15.09
CA THR A 30 -2.78 2.96 16.28
C THR A 30 -4.30 2.83 16.06
N SER A 31 -4.80 2.97 14.82
CA SER A 31 -6.23 2.97 14.46
C SER A 31 -6.69 1.73 13.70
N GLY A 32 -5.86 0.70 13.56
CA GLY A 32 -6.17 -0.47 12.72
C GLY A 32 -6.12 -0.19 11.22
N ILE A 33 -6.07 1.08 10.82
CA ILE A 33 -5.90 1.54 9.44
C ILE A 33 -4.48 1.22 8.96
N VAL A 34 -4.38 0.57 7.80
CA VAL A 34 -3.11 0.22 7.16
C VAL A 34 -3.14 0.78 5.75
N VAL A 35 -2.08 1.51 5.37
CA VAL A 35 -1.90 1.94 3.99
C VAL A 35 -0.98 0.95 3.29
N VAL A 36 -1.46 0.39 2.17
CA VAL A 36 -0.68 -0.43 1.25
C VAL A 36 -0.01 0.52 0.26
N PRO A 37 1.32 0.74 0.37
CA PRO A 37 2.00 1.76 -0.42
C PRO A 37 2.23 1.35 -1.88
N THR A 38 2.16 0.04 -2.19
CA THR A 38 2.33 -0.49 -3.54
C THR A 38 1.19 0.00 -4.43
N PRO A 39 1.48 0.71 -5.54
CA PRO A 39 0.46 1.11 -6.50
C PRO A 39 -0.17 -0.12 -7.17
N LEU A 40 -1.49 -0.22 -7.07
CA LEU A 40 -2.29 -1.34 -7.59
C LEU A 40 -3.54 -0.78 -8.27
N ASP A 41 -4.08 -1.52 -9.25
CA ASP A 41 -5.45 -1.26 -9.71
C ASP A 41 -6.44 -1.58 -8.57
N TRP A 42 -7.68 -1.14 -8.72
CA TRP A 42 -8.66 -1.22 -7.63
C TRP A 42 -8.95 -2.66 -7.20
N ASP A 43 -9.08 -3.60 -8.14
CA ASP A 43 -9.38 -5.01 -7.83
C ASP A 43 -8.19 -5.68 -7.12
N ALA A 44 -6.97 -5.43 -7.60
CA ALA A 44 -5.75 -5.91 -6.96
C ALA A 44 -5.56 -5.31 -5.56
N ALA A 45 -5.84 -4.02 -5.38
CA ALA A 45 -5.83 -3.35 -4.08
C ALA A 45 -6.85 -3.97 -3.12
N TYR A 46 -8.07 -4.27 -3.60
CA TYR A 46 -9.12 -4.90 -2.80
C TYR A 46 -8.71 -6.31 -2.36
N ALA A 47 -8.20 -7.11 -3.29
CA ALA A 47 -7.64 -8.43 -2.99
C ALA A 47 -6.49 -8.34 -1.98
N ARG A 48 -5.61 -7.33 -2.12
CA ARG A 48 -4.49 -7.13 -1.23
C ARG A 48 -4.91 -6.83 0.20
N CYS A 49 -5.92 -6.00 0.42
CA CYS A 49 -6.47 -5.78 1.76
C CYS A 49 -7.02 -7.10 2.36
N ARG A 50 -7.67 -7.94 1.54
CA ARG A 50 -8.22 -9.24 1.98
C ARG A 50 -7.13 -10.25 2.34
N GLU A 51 -6.04 -10.31 1.59
CA GLU A 51 -4.86 -11.14 1.90
C GLU A 51 -4.23 -10.76 3.25
N LEU A 52 -4.27 -9.48 3.62
CA LEU A 52 -3.82 -8.99 4.92
C LEU A 52 -4.83 -9.29 6.05
N GLY A 53 -5.92 -10.00 5.77
CA GLY A 53 -6.98 -10.28 6.74
C GLY A 53 -7.86 -9.07 7.06
N ARG A 54 -7.93 -8.09 6.16
CA ARG A 54 -8.57 -6.78 6.38
C ARG A 54 -9.64 -6.46 5.34
N GLY A 55 -10.44 -5.44 5.61
CA GLY A 55 -11.32 -4.81 4.62
C GLY A 55 -10.62 -3.65 3.93
N MET A 56 -11.01 -3.33 2.69
CA MET A 56 -10.64 -2.04 2.10
C MET A 56 -11.49 -0.94 2.73
N TYR A 57 -10.86 0.19 3.09
CA TYR A 57 -11.47 1.26 3.89
C TYR A 57 -12.79 1.76 3.30
N PRO A 58 -13.87 1.94 4.08
CA PRO A 58 -15.15 2.44 3.57
C PRO A 58 -15.06 3.92 3.16
N VAL A 59 -16.07 4.43 2.46
CA VAL A 59 -16.18 5.87 2.20
C VAL A 59 -16.33 6.62 3.54
N PRO A 60 -15.45 7.59 3.86
CA PRO A 60 -15.54 8.37 5.09
C PRO A 60 -16.87 9.12 5.18
N ALA A 61 -17.52 9.04 6.34
CA ALA A 61 -18.80 9.72 6.57
C ALA A 61 -18.64 11.19 6.94
N THR A 62 -17.48 11.58 7.49
CA THR A 62 -17.19 12.94 7.95
C THR A 62 -15.77 13.37 7.56
N PRO A 63 -15.50 14.68 7.44
CA PRO A 63 -14.15 15.19 7.17
C PRO A 63 -13.18 15.03 8.35
N THR A 64 -13.67 14.57 9.52
CA THR A 64 -12.87 14.30 10.72
C THR A 64 -12.52 12.82 10.88
N ASP A 65 -12.80 12.01 9.87
CA ASP A 65 -12.54 10.57 9.87
C ASP A 65 -11.03 10.28 10.10
N PRO A 66 -10.69 9.28 10.95
CA PRO A 66 -9.30 8.95 11.26
C PRO A 66 -8.45 8.54 10.05
N VAL A 67 -9.06 8.19 8.92
CA VAL A 67 -8.31 7.90 7.69
C VAL A 67 -7.50 9.10 7.22
N PHE A 68 -8.01 10.32 7.36
CA PHE A 68 -7.32 11.54 6.91
C PHE A 68 -6.03 11.77 7.68
N ALA A 69 -6.03 11.51 8.99
CA ALA A 69 -4.80 11.54 9.78
C ALA A 69 -3.82 10.42 9.37
N SER A 70 -4.35 9.24 8.98
CA SER A 70 -3.53 8.08 8.60
C SER A 70 -2.84 8.24 7.25
N ILE A 71 -3.47 8.94 6.29
CA ILE A 71 -2.92 9.15 4.94
C ILE A 71 -2.09 10.43 4.80
N LYS A 72 -2.18 11.37 5.76
CA LYS A 72 -1.48 12.66 5.70
C LYS A 72 0.03 12.52 5.46
N ASP A 73 0.66 11.59 6.16
CA ASP A 73 2.11 11.39 6.13
C ASP A 73 2.53 10.26 5.17
N GLN A 74 1.60 9.72 4.38
CA GLN A 74 1.86 8.62 3.44
C GLN A 74 2.30 9.16 2.06
N PRO A 75 3.16 8.42 1.34
CA PRO A 75 3.47 8.76 -0.04
C PRO A 75 2.24 8.62 -0.94
N GLY A 76 2.12 9.51 -1.92
CA GLY A 76 0.97 9.59 -2.83
C GLY A 76 -0.12 10.53 -2.32
N ASP A 77 -0.92 11.07 -3.25
CA ASP A 77 -1.96 12.06 -2.95
C ASP A 77 -3.37 11.50 -3.06
N ILE A 78 -3.50 10.31 -3.63
CA ILE A 78 -4.76 9.64 -3.93
C ILE A 78 -4.65 8.18 -3.50
N PHE A 79 -5.68 7.66 -2.82
CA PHE A 79 -5.68 6.32 -2.25
C PHE A 79 -6.96 5.56 -2.56
N TRP A 80 -6.86 4.30 -2.96
CA TRP A 80 -8.02 3.44 -3.16
C TRP A 80 -8.74 3.12 -1.85
N ILE A 81 -10.07 3.23 -1.91
CA ILE A 81 -11.02 2.86 -0.86
C ILE A 81 -12.16 2.04 -1.47
N SER A 82 -13.03 1.48 -0.64
CA SER A 82 -14.10 0.60 -1.09
C SER A 82 -15.04 1.33 -2.07
N ARG A 83 -15.37 0.69 -3.18
CA ARG A 83 -16.15 1.25 -4.29
C ARG A 83 -17.59 1.59 -3.89
N ARG A 84 -18.04 2.78 -4.32
CA ARG A 84 -19.46 3.12 -4.48
C ARG A 84 -19.88 2.71 -5.89
N ARG A 85 -21.00 1.96 -6.04
CA ARG A 85 -21.44 1.34 -7.31
C ARG A 85 -21.34 2.29 -8.51
N GLY A 86 -20.88 1.81 -9.67
CA GLY A 86 -20.81 2.57 -10.94
C GLY A 86 -19.53 2.24 -11.72
N GLY A 87 -19.43 2.54 -13.02
CA GLY A 87 -18.32 2.12 -13.91
C GLY A 87 -16.90 2.62 -13.57
N SER A 88 -16.77 3.44 -12.53
CA SER A 88 -15.55 3.99 -11.94
C SER A 88 -15.27 3.39 -10.55
N CYS A 89 -14.12 3.71 -9.97
CA CYS A 89 -13.70 3.26 -8.64
C CYS A 89 -13.42 4.44 -7.70
N THR A 90 -13.72 4.25 -6.42
CA THR A 90 -13.73 5.33 -5.43
C THR A 90 -12.37 5.49 -4.78
N CYS A 91 -11.91 6.73 -4.66
CA CYS A 91 -10.63 7.08 -4.05
C CYS A 91 -10.77 8.22 -3.04
N LEU A 92 -9.80 8.29 -2.14
CA LEU A 92 -9.61 9.34 -1.15
C LEU A 92 -8.49 10.27 -1.61
N PHE A 93 -8.70 11.58 -1.54
CA PHE A 93 -7.65 12.58 -1.73
C PHE A 93 -7.05 13.01 -0.40
N LYS A 94 -5.73 13.19 -0.36
CA LYS A 94 -5.04 13.75 0.81
C LYS A 94 -5.43 15.20 1.05
N GLU A 95 -5.59 15.97 -0.02
CA GLU A 95 -6.04 17.35 0.02
C GLU A 95 -7.36 17.50 -0.76
N PRO A 96 -8.22 18.46 -0.41
CA PRO A 96 -9.48 18.67 -1.11
C PRO A 96 -9.25 18.92 -2.61
N ASN A 97 -9.88 18.13 -3.47
CA ASN A 97 -9.88 18.33 -4.91
C ASN A 97 -11.22 18.92 -5.34
N GLY A 98 -11.24 20.20 -5.70
CA GLY A 98 -12.50 20.90 -5.99
C GLY A 98 -13.44 21.04 -4.77
N GLY A 99 -12.92 20.87 -3.56
CA GLY A 99 -13.69 20.91 -2.31
C GLY A 99 -14.04 19.54 -1.73
N ASP A 100 -13.83 18.47 -2.49
CA ASP A 100 -14.15 17.09 -2.07
C ASP A 100 -12.90 16.31 -1.68
N LEU A 101 -13.00 15.54 -0.59
CA LEU A 101 -11.95 14.62 -0.12
C LEU A 101 -12.11 13.20 -0.69
N VAL A 102 -13.21 12.93 -1.37
CA VAL A 102 -13.54 11.64 -1.99
C VAL A 102 -13.88 11.90 -3.45
N GLY A 103 -13.37 11.05 -4.34
CA GLY A 103 -13.66 11.13 -5.76
C GLY A 103 -13.74 9.77 -6.41
N GLU A 104 -13.80 9.79 -7.73
CA GLU A 104 -13.81 8.60 -8.57
C GLU A 104 -12.78 8.71 -9.68
N LEU A 105 -12.13 7.59 -9.99
CA LEU A 105 -11.13 7.44 -11.03
C LEU A 105 -11.37 6.15 -11.83
N PRO A 106 -10.77 5.99 -13.02
CA PRO A 106 -10.73 4.72 -13.72
C PRO A 106 -10.16 3.61 -12.83
N CYS A 107 -10.84 2.48 -12.74
CA CYS A 107 -10.45 1.38 -11.85
C CYS A 107 -9.06 0.78 -12.15
N GLY A 108 -8.55 0.97 -13.38
CA GLY A 108 -7.24 0.51 -13.80
C GLY A 108 -6.07 1.42 -13.41
N ASP A 109 -6.34 2.59 -12.79
CA ASP A 109 -5.28 3.46 -12.30
C ASP A 109 -4.53 2.81 -11.14
N LEU A 110 -3.20 2.98 -11.12
CA LEU A 110 -2.34 2.35 -10.12
C LEU A 110 -2.14 3.31 -8.94
N LEU A 111 -2.81 3.04 -7.82
CA LEU A 111 -2.77 3.87 -6.62
C LEU A 111 -2.47 3.03 -5.37
N PRO A 112 -1.87 3.63 -4.33
CA PRO A 112 -1.84 3.00 -3.01
C PRO A 112 -3.26 2.80 -2.47
N ALA A 113 -3.43 1.89 -1.51
CA ALA A 113 -4.75 1.53 -0.98
C ALA A 113 -4.82 1.68 0.53
N VAL A 114 -6.02 1.95 1.05
CA VAL A 114 -6.28 1.99 2.49
C VAL A 114 -7.08 0.76 2.91
N CYS A 115 -6.60 0.06 3.94
CA CYS A 115 -7.27 -1.08 4.57
C CYS A 115 -7.60 -0.79 6.04
N TYR A 116 -8.58 -1.49 6.61
CA TYR A 116 -8.92 -1.47 8.05
C TYR A 116 -9.12 -2.88 8.61
#